data_AF-A0A023FLL4-F1
#
_entry.id   AF-A0A023FLL4-F1
#
_cell.length_a   1.000
_cell.length_b   1.000
_cell.length_c   1.000
_cell.angle_alpha   90.00
_cell.angle_beta   90.00
_cell.angle_gamma   90.00
#
_symmetry.space_group_name_H-M   'P 1'
#
loop_
_entity.id
_entity.type
_entity.pdbx_description
1 polymer ?
#
loop_
_entity_poly.entity_id
_entity_poly.type
_entity_poly.pdbx_seq_one_letter_code
_entity_poly.pdbx_strand_id
1 'polypeptide(L)' 'MKLLTLAFIFVLVAGVLVTASLEEDKAEVAHVRVRRWGFGCPFNQRACHRHCRSIRRRAGYCAGLLKQTCTCVR' A
#
# COMPACT_ATOMS: atom_id res chain seq x y z
N MET A 1 13.53 5.93 -41.48
CA MET A 1 12.66 6.90 -40.78
C MET A 1 11.22 6.41 -40.60
N LYS A 2 10.55 5.87 -41.63
CA LYS A 2 9.13 5.43 -41.57
C LYS A 2 8.85 4.26 -40.60
N LEU A 3 9.81 3.35 -40.42
CA LEU A 3 9.71 2.23 -39.47
C LEU A 3 9.78 2.68 -38.01
N LEU A 4 10.62 3.69 -37.73
CA LEU A 4 10.73 4.26 -36.39
C LEU A 4 9.43 4.98 -36.00
N THR A 5 8.86 5.76 -36.93
CA THR A 5 7.58 6.43 -36.67
C THR A 5 6.44 5.43 -36.42
N LEU A 6 6.39 4.31 -37.15
CA LEU A 6 5.39 3.27 -36.92
C LEU A 6 5.57 2.57 -35.57
N ALA A 7 6.82 2.28 -35.18
CA ALA A 7 7.13 1.70 -33.89
C ALA A 7 6.74 2.62 -32.73
N PHE A 8 7.02 3.93 -32.85
CA PHE A 8 6.62 4.92 -31.85
C PHE A 8 5.10 5.03 -31.70
N ILE A 9 4.37 5.04 -32.81
CA ILE A 9 2.90 5.09 -32.79
C ILE A 9 2.34 3.82 -32.13
N PHE A 10 2.90 2.65 -32.43
CA PHE A 10 2.45 1.39 -31.84
C PHE A 10 2.67 1.35 -30.32
N VAL A 11 3.83 1.82 -29.85
CA VAL A 11 4.14 1.92 -28.41
C VAL A 11 3.21 2.89 -27.70
N LEU A 12 2.89 4.04 -28.32
CA LEU A 12 1.96 5.03 -27.75
C LEU A 12 0.54 4.48 -27.64
N VAL A 13 0.03 3.80 -28.68
CA VAL A 13 -1.31 3.21 -28.68
C VAL A 13 -1.42 2.07 -27.66
N ALA A 14 -0.41 1.20 -27.58
CA ALA A 14 -0.36 0.15 -26.56
C ALA A 14 -0.31 0.73 -25.14
N GLY A 15 0.47 1.79 -24.92
CA GLY A 15 0.55 2.48 -23.63
C GLY A 15 -0.78 3.08 -23.19
N VAL A 16 -1.48 3.78 -24.10
CA VAL A 16 -2.81 4.37 -23.82
C VAL A 16 -3.87 3.30 -23.55
N LEU A 17 -3.86 2.21 -24.31
CA LEU A 17 -4.82 1.12 -24.12
C LEU A 17 -4.63 0.43 -22.76
N VAL A 18 -3.37 0.21 -22.35
CA VAL A 18 -3.06 -0.32 -21.01
C VAL A 18 -3.61 0.61 -19.93
N THR A 19 -3.39 1.93 -20.04
CA THR A 19 -3.91 2.88 -19.03
C THR A 19 -5.43 2.91 -18.95
N ALA A 20 -6.15 2.76 -20.08
CA ALA A 20 -7.60 2.72 -20.10
C ALA A 20 -8.17 1.44 -19.46
N SER A 21 -7.44 0.32 -19.52
CA SER A 21 -7.84 -0.94 -18.89
C SER A 21 -7.51 -1.01 -17.38
N LEU A 22 -6.73 -0.07 -16.84
CA LEU A 22 -6.37 -0.07 -15.41
C LEU A 22 -7.41 0.64 -14.53
N GLU A 23 -8.50 1.14 -15.11
CA GLU A 23 -9.56 1.87 -14.40
C GLU A 23 -10.78 1.01 -14.01
N GLU A 24 -10.71 -0.32 -14.09
CA GLU A 24 -11.83 -1.20 -13.65
C GLU A 24 -11.62 -1.94 -12.32
N ASP A 25 -10.50 -1.78 -11.61
CA ASP A 25 -10.29 -2.45 -10.31
C ASP A 25 -9.81 -1.49 -9.21
N LYS A 26 -10.64 -0.48 -8.91
CA LYS A 26 -10.54 0.28 -7.66
C LYS A 26 -11.84 0.28 -6.88
N ALA A 27 -12.47 -0.89 -6.77
CA ALA A 27 -13.42 -1.17 -5.70
C ALA A 27 -12.68 -1.51 -4.38
N GLU A 28 -11.77 -0.65 -3.92
CA GLU A 28 -11.23 -0.74 -2.55
C GLU A 28 -12.07 0.14 -1.62
N VAL A 29 -13.15 -0.47 -1.16
CA VAL A 29 -13.75 -0.36 0.17
C VAL A 29 -13.07 0.64 1.11
N ALA A 30 -13.83 1.68 1.47
CA ALA A 30 -13.74 2.54 2.66
C ALA A 30 -12.33 2.86 3.19
N HIS A 31 -11.87 4.08 2.90
CA HIS A 31 -10.76 4.81 3.54
C HIS A 31 -10.20 4.14 4.82
N VAL A 32 -9.24 3.21 4.63
CA VAL A 32 -8.38 2.74 5.71
C VAL A 32 -7.59 3.97 6.15
N ARG A 33 -7.98 4.52 7.30
CA ARG A 33 -7.28 5.63 7.94
C ARG A 33 -5.79 5.34 7.91
N VAL A 34 -5.05 6.20 7.22
CA VAL A 34 -3.59 6.31 7.28
C VAL A 34 -3.22 6.43 8.76
N ARG A 35 -2.98 5.31 9.44
CA ARG A 35 -2.23 5.33 10.70
C ARG A 35 -0.78 5.49 10.32
N ARG A 36 -0.45 6.75 10.04
CA ARG A 36 0.87 7.33 9.97
C ARG A 36 1.70 6.69 11.09
N TRP A 37 2.82 6.10 10.69
CA TRP A 37 3.77 5.38 11.54
C TRP A 37 3.28 4.08 12.17
N GLY A 38 3.80 2.96 11.66
CA GLY A 38 3.97 1.77 12.49
C GLY A 38 4.78 2.13 13.71
N PHE A 39 4.13 2.27 14.86
CA PHE A 39 4.71 2.62 16.16
C PHE A 39 5.92 1.74 16.49
N GLY A 40 7.12 2.15 16.08
CA GLY A 40 8.36 1.39 16.14
C GLY A 40 8.48 0.20 15.17
N CYS A 41 7.49 -0.09 14.33
CA CYS A 41 7.58 -1.13 13.33
C CYS A 41 8.41 -0.65 12.11
N PRO A 42 9.34 -1.43 11.53
CA PRO A 42 9.54 -2.88 11.70
C PRO A 42 10.54 -3.32 12.78
N PHE A 43 11.38 -2.42 13.29
CA PHE A 43 12.53 -2.79 14.15
C PHE A 43 12.20 -2.92 15.64
N ASN A 44 11.05 -2.42 16.08
CA ASN A 44 10.69 -2.25 17.49
C ASN A 44 9.21 -2.56 17.75
N GLN A 45 8.90 -3.85 17.78
CA GLN A 45 7.57 -4.38 18.08
C GLN A 45 7.09 -4.04 19.49
N ARG A 46 8.00 -3.82 20.45
CA ARG A 46 7.63 -3.40 21.83
C ARG A 46 7.01 -2.01 21.86
N ALA A 47 7.42 -1.10 20.97
CA ALA A 47 6.79 0.22 20.88
C ALA A 47 5.33 0.09 20.41
N CYS A 48 5.07 -0.75 19.42
CA CYS A 48 3.73 -1.06 18.93
C CYS A 48 2.86 -1.70 20.03
N HIS A 49 3.41 -2.69 20.74
CA HIS A 49 2.70 -3.34 21.84
C HIS A 49 2.33 -2.36 22.96
N ARG A 50 3.28 -1.48 23.37
CA ARG A 50 3.02 -0.45 24.39
C ARG A 50 1.99 0.57 23.93
N HIS A 51 2.05 1.00 22.66
CA HIS A 51 1.05 1.88 22.07
C HIS A 51 -0.35 1.25 22.13
N CYS A 52 -0.49 -0.01 21.73
CA CYS A 52 -1.79 -0.68 21.78
C CYS A 52 -2.30 -0.83 23.23
N ARG A 53 -1.41 -1.12 24.19
CA ARG A 53 -1.78 -1.15 25.61
C ARG A 53 -2.26 0.20 26.14
N SER A 54 -1.64 1.31 25.74
CA SER A 54 -2.05 2.65 26.23
C SER A 54 -3.44 3.05 25.74
N ILE A 55 -3.87 2.57 24.57
CA ILE A 55 -5.24 2.77 24.04
C ILE A 55 -6.22 1.67 24.51
N ARG A 56 -5.92 0.97 25.61
CA ARG A 56 -6.73 -0.13 26.18
C ARG A 56 -6.97 -1.32 25.24
N ARG A 57 -5.96 -1.75 24.50
CA ARG A 57 -5.97 -3.01 23.74
C ARG A 57 -5.07 -4.05 24.42
N ARG A 58 -5.36 -5.34 24.28
CA ARG A 58 -4.60 -6.43 24.91
C ARG A 58 -3.15 -6.52 24.43
N ALA A 59 -2.92 -6.35 23.13
CA ALA A 59 -1.58 -6.43 22.54
C ALA A 59 -1.49 -5.70 21.19
N GLY A 60 -0.26 -5.44 20.75
CA GLY A 60 0.06 -4.93 19.42
C GLY A 60 1.22 -5.68 18.77
N TYR A 61 1.17 -5.89 17.46
CA TYR A 61 2.25 -6.51 16.69
C TYR A 61 2.45 -5.83 15.32
N CYS A 62 3.64 -5.98 14.75
CA CYS A 62 3.94 -5.46 13.42
C CYS A 62 3.41 -6.42 12.34
N ALA A 63 2.65 -5.90 11.37
CA ALA A 63 1.99 -6.63 10.31
C ALA A 63 2.37 -6.12 8.91
N GLY A 64 1.99 -6.88 7.88
CA GLY A 64 2.33 -6.62 6.47
C GLY A 64 3.67 -7.25 6.05
N LEU A 65 3.93 -7.30 4.74
CA LEU A 65 5.13 -7.94 4.18
C LEU A 65 6.43 -7.34 4.74
N LEU A 66 6.47 -6.00 4.85
CA LEU A 66 7.64 -5.28 5.36
C LEU A 66 7.53 -4.94 6.86
N LYS A 67 6.53 -5.49 7.57
CA LYS A 67 6.26 -5.19 8.99
C LYS A 67 6.18 -3.69 9.28
N GLN A 68 5.64 -2.87 8.38
CA GLN A 68 5.56 -1.41 8.57
C GLN A 68 4.27 -0.97 9.28
N THR A 69 3.32 -1.87 9.47
CA THR A 69 2.01 -1.57 10.05
C THR A 69 1.96 -2.07 11.49
N CYS A 70 1.45 -1.27 12.43
CA CYS A 70 1.21 -1.73 13.81
C CYS A 70 -0.26 -2.11 13.96
N THR A 71 -0.54 -3.39 14.22
CA THR A 71 -1.88 -3.95 14.39
C THR A 71 -2.16 -4.18 15.87
N CYS A 72 -3.23 -3.57 16.38
CA CYS A 72 -3.66 -3.75 17.76
C CYS A 72 -4.77 -4.80 17.87
N VAL A 73 -4.53 -5.84 18.66
CA VAL A 73 -5.51 -6.89 18.99
C VAL A 73 -6.22 -6.51 20.28
N ARG A 74 -7.54 -6.74 20.31
CA ARG A 74 -8.39 -6.38 21.45
C ARG A 74 -8.02 -7.16 22.70
#